data_AF-A0AAV4H2X0-F1
#
_entry.id   AF-A0AAV4H2X0-F1
#
_cell.length_a   1.000
_cell.length_b   1.000
_cell.length_c   1.000
_cell.angle_alpha   90.00
_cell.angle_beta   90.00
_cell.angle_gamma   90.00
#
_symmetry.space_group_name_H-M   'P 1'
#
loop_
_entity.id
_entity.type
_entity.pdbx_description
1 polymer ?
#
loop_
_entity_poly.entity_id
_entity_poly.type
_entity_poly.pdbx_seq_one_letter_code
_entity_poly.pdbx_strand_id
1 'polypeptide(L)'
;MINVLFSGSVETNFLDGGSNKKLLIIIILHFHYSTDINNRVLFNRIKAATDPKLRDEQAGFRSNRSTTDQIATLRIIVQQSLEWNSPLIVNSLDYEKAFDSVDRELLWKILRNYGIPEKIVSLVRKMNDGTCCR
;
A
#
# COMPACT_ATOMS: atom_id res chain seq x y z
N MET A 1 -17.69 27.14 7.36
CA MET A 1 -17.82 26.27 8.55
C MET A 1 -17.76 24.83 8.03
N ILE A 2 -16.59 24.19 8.04
CA ILE A 2 -16.44 22.83 7.49
C ILE A 2 -16.77 21.86 8.61
N ASN A 3 -17.96 21.26 8.52
CA ASN A 3 -18.34 20.10 9.32
C ASN A 3 -17.56 18.89 8.79
N VAL A 4 -16.67 18.35 9.63
CA VAL A 4 -16.11 17.02 9.44
C VAL A 4 -17.11 16.04 10.02
N LEU A 5 -17.98 15.49 9.18
CA LEU A 5 -18.87 14.39 9.54
C LEU A 5 -18.19 13.07 9.20
N PHE A 6 -17.73 12.37 10.24
CA PHE A 6 -17.42 10.94 10.16
C PHE A 6 -18.73 10.15 10.15
N SER A 7 -18.91 9.33 9.12
CA SER A 7 -19.58 8.02 9.09
C SER A 7 -20.39 7.85 7.81
N GLY A 8 -20.42 6.61 7.32
CA GLY A 8 -21.44 6.15 6.40
C GLY A 8 -20.93 5.82 5.00
N SER A 9 -20.57 4.55 4.84
CA SER A 9 -20.62 3.73 3.63
C SER A 9 -21.05 4.39 2.32
N VAL A 10 -20.19 4.32 1.30
CA VAL A 10 -20.62 4.31 -0.10
C VAL A 10 -19.81 3.26 -0.86
N GLU A 11 -20.52 2.29 -1.43
CA GLU A 11 -20.01 1.34 -2.43
C GLU A 11 -19.37 2.10 -3.61
N THR A 12 -18.16 1.73 -4.00
CA THR A 12 -17.57 2.23 -5.26
C THR A 12 -17.33 1.08 -6.21
N ASN A 13 -18.09 1.09 -7.31
CA ASN A 13 -17.86 0.27 -8.49
C ASN A 13 -16.42 0.42 -8.97
N PHE A 14 -15.78 -0.74 -9.13
CA PHE A 14 -14.37 -0.92 -9.37
C PHE A 14 -14.15 -1.16 -10.86
N LEU A 15 -13.81 -0.13 -11.64
CA LEU A 15 -13.13 -0.29 -12.93
C LEU A 15 -12.29 0.97 -13.19
N ASP A 16 -10.99 0.91 -12.89
CA ASP A 16 -9.89 1.13 -13.84
C ASP A 16 -8.53 1.33 -13.14
N GLY A 17 -7.49 0.66 -13.63
CA GLY A 17 -6.06 0.98 -13.46
C GLY A 17 -5.36 1.02 -12.08
N GLY A 18 -6.07 0.91 -10.95
CA GLY A 18 -5.49 1.21 -9.61
C GLY A 18 -5.02 0.03 -8.75
N SER A 19 -5.41 -1.20 -9.05
CA SER A 19 -5.33 -2.35 -8.12
C SER A 19 -3.91 -2.86 -7.82
N ASN A 20 -2.94 -2.56 -8.68
CA ASN A 20 -1.56 -3.07 -8.54
C ASN A 20 -0.73 -2.39 -7.44
N LYS A 21 -1.15 -1.21 -6.95
CA LYS A 21 -0.37 -0.45 -5.94
C LYS A 21 -0.74 -0.84 -4.51
N LYS A 22 -2.05 -1.03 -4.26
CA LYS A 22 -2.59 -1.45 -2.95
C LYS A 22 -2.00 -2.78 -2.51
N LEU A 23 -1.88 -3.72 -3.44
CA LEU A 23 -1.33 -5.04 -3.16
C LEU A 23 0.18 -5.05 -2.92
N LEU A 24 0.94 -4.15 -3.58
CA LEU A 24 2.40 -4.09 -3.40
C LEU A 24 2.79 -3.64 -1.99
N ILE A 25 2.02 -2.70 -1.45
CA ILE A 25 2.16 -2.21 -0.07
C ILE A 25 1.93 -3.35 0.92
N ILE A 26 0.92 -4.17 0.65
CA ILE A 26 0.56 -5.32 1.49
C ILE A 26 1.61 -6.44 1.37
N ILE A 27 2.19 -6.67 0.19
CA ILE A 27 3.32 -7.59 0.01
C ILE A 27 4.50 -7.18 0.91
N ILE A 28 4.90 -5.91 0.83
CA ILE A 28 6.05 -5.39 1.60
C ILE A 28 5.77 -5.50 3.11
N LEU A 29 4.53 -5.23 3.52
CA LEU A 29 4.06 -5.34 4.91
C LEU A 29 4.01 -6.76 5.45
N HIS A 30 3.47 -7.71 4.68
CA HIS A 30 3.33 -9.11 5.05
C HIS A 30 4.70 -9.76 5.29
N PHE A 31 5.71 -9.37 4.50
CA PHE A 31 7.09 -9.83 4.68
C PHE A 31 7.83 -9.18 5.84
N HIS A 32 7.44 -7.97 6.25
CA HIS A 32 8.09 -7.27 7.36
C HIS A 32 7.64 -7.78 8.73
N TYR A 33 6.41 -8.30 8.84
CA TYR A 33 5.82 -8.70 10.13
C TYR A 33 6.22 -10.11 10.63
N SER A 34 6.92 -10.92 9.82
CA SER A 34 7.32 -12.28 10.20
C SER A 34 8.84 -12.43 10.28
N THR A 35 9.35 -12.71 11.47
CA THR A 35 10.76 -12.66 11.88
C THR A 35 11.54 -13.94 11.53
N ASP A 36 12.47 -13.85 10.56
CA ASP A 36 13.65 -14.72 10.41
C ASP A 36 14.67 -14.06 9.45
N ILE A 37 15.95 -14.39 9.52
CA ILE A 37 17.02 -13.84 8.66
C ILE A 37 16.75 -14.12 7.17
N ASN A 38 16.08 -15.25 6.88
CA ASN A 38 15.65 -15.64 5.54
C ASN A 38 14.57 -14.69 4.98
N ASN A 39 13.66 -14.21 5.83
CA ASN A 39 12.61 -13.28 5.44
C ASN A 39 13.19 -11.91 5.09
N ARG A 40 14.25 -11.48 5.79
CA ARG A 40 14.95 -10.23 5.49
C ARG A 40 15.63 -10.25 4.12
N VAL A 41 16.26 -11.37 3.75
CA VAL A 41 16.88 -11.54 2.43
C VAL A 41 15.82 -11.52 1.33
N LEU A 42 14.70 -12.22 1.54
CA LEU A 42 13.58 -12.27 0.61
C LEU A 42 12.95 -10.88 0.41
N PHE A 43 12.69 -10.19 1.51
CA PHE A 43 12.17 -8.83 1.53
C PHE A 43 13.07 -7.88 0.74
N ASN A 44 14.39 -7.90 0.99
CA ASN A 44 15.32 -7.02 0.27
C ASN A 44 15.34 -7.27 -1.23
N ARG A 45 15.18 -8.53 -1.67
CA ARG A 45 15.10 -8.87 -3.10
C ARG A 45 13.81 -8.38 -3.74
N ILE A 46 12.69 -8.52 -3.04
CA ILE A 46 11.39 -7.99 -3.51
C ILE A 46 11.46 -6.46 -3.56
N LYS A 47 11.90 -5.84 -2.46
CA LYS A 47 12.07 -4.39 -2.34
C LYS A 47 12.93 -3.81 -3.48
N ALA A 48 14.07 -4.42 -3.79
CA ALA A 48 14.94 -3.96 -4.87
C ALA A 48 14.24 -3.94 -6.24
N ALA A 49 13.32 -4.87 -6.50
CA ALA A 49 12.56 -4.94 -7.73
C ALA A 49 11.31 -4.04 -7.73
N THR A 50 10.73 -3.76 -6.56
CA THR A 50 9.48 -3.00 -6.43
C THR A 50 9.70 -1.51 -6.19
N ASP A 51 10.71 -1.12 -5.43
CA ASP A 51 10.97 0.28 -5.05
C ASP A 51 11.11 1.24 -6.24
N PRO A 52 11.79 0.87 -7.35
CA PRO A 52 11.88 1.73 -8.53
C PRO A 52 10.54 1.88 -9.29
N LYS A 53 9.60 0.97 -9.07
CA LYS A 53 8.29 0.93 -9.73
C LYS A 53 7.18 1.53 -8.88
N LEU A 54 7.46 1.78 -7.60
CA LEU A 54 6.56 2.47 -6.68
C LEU A 54 6.49 3.95 -7.02
N ARG A 55 5.30 4.52 -6.81
CA ARG A 55 5.12 5.95 -6.99
C ARG A 55 5.73 6.75 -5.84
N ASP A 56 6.03 8.01 -6.11
CA ASP A 56 6.62 8.90 -5.11
C ASP A 56 5.63 9.33 -4.03
N GLU A 57 4.33 9.29 -4.31
CA GLU A 57 3.30 9.54 -3.30
C GLU A 57 3.23 8.43 -2.24
N GLN A 58 3.76 7.23 -2.54
CA GLN A 58 3.82 6.14 -1.58
C GLN A 58 4.94 6.38 -0.57
N ALA A 59 4.59 6.84 0.63
CA ALA A 59 5.54 7.02 1.72
C ALA A 59 5.69 5.77 2.60
N GLY A 60 4.60 5.01 2.80
CA GLY A 60 4.60 3.84 3.67
C GLY A 60 5.56 2.75 3.18
N PHE A 61 6.37 2.20 4.09
CA PHE A 61 7.32 1.10 3.85
C PHE A 61 8.45 1.39 2.85
N ARG A 62 8.70 2.66 2.54
CA ARG A 62 9.86 3.08 1.74
C ARG A 62 10.94 3.67 2.66
N SER A 63 12.19 3.38 2.36
CA SER A 63 13.30 4.04 3.04
C SER A 63 13.34 5.53 2.70
N ASN A 64 13.75 6.35 3.66
CA ASN A 64 13.91 7.81 3.51
C ASN A 64 12.59 8.56 3.20
N ARG A 65 11.45 8.03 3.64
CA ARG A 65 10.14 8.68 3.57
C ARG A 65 9.51 8.67 4.95
N SER A 66 8.98 9.81 5.40
CA SER A 66 8.27 9.92 6.69
C SER A 66 6.81 10.32 6.51
N THR A 67 5.96 9.85 7.42
CA THR A 67 4.58 10.35 7.56
C THR A 67 4.56 11.86 7.82
N THR A 68 5.58 12.38 8.50
CA THR A 68 5.73 13.82 8.77
C THR A 68 5.80 14.63 7.47
N ASP A 69 6.54 14.14 6.47
CA ASP A 69 6.69 14.83 5.18
C ASP A 69 5.35 14.89 4.43
N GLN A 70 4.57 13.80 4.49
CA GLN A 70 3.24 13.72 3.86
C GLN A 70 2.23 14.64 4.55
N ILE A 71 2.24 14.69 5.89
CA ILE A 71 1.39 15.63 6.65
C ILE A 71 1.78 17.07 6.33
N ALA A 72 3.08 17.39 6.27
CA ALA A 72 3.54 18.72 5.90
C ALA A 72 3.08 19.11 4.49
N THR A 73 3.20 18.19 3.53
CA THR A 73 2.73 18.40 2.14
C THR A 73 1.22 18.65 2.09
N LEU A 74 0.43 17.85 2.79
CA LEU A 74 -1.03 18.04 2.88
C LEU A 74 -1.37 19.41 3.48
N ARG A 75 -0.66 19.84 4.53
CA ARG A 75 -0.87 21.17 5.14
C ARG A 75 -0.58 22.30 4.16
N ILE A 76 0.46 22.18 3.33
CA ILE A 76 0.78 23.16 2.29
C ILE A 76 -0.36 23.25 1.25
N ILE A 77 -0.86 22.11 0.77
CA ILE A 77 -1.97 22.06 -0.20
C ILE A 77 -3.23 22.73 0.36
N VAL A 78 -3.58 22.42 1.61
CA VAL A 78 -4.72 23.05 2.29
C VAL A 78 -4.53 24.57 2.41
N GLN A 79 -3.33 25.01 2.81
CA GLN A 79 -3.02 26.42 2.96
C GLN A 79 -3.11 27.18 1.63
N GLN A 80 -2.55 26.64 0.55
CA GLN A 80 -2.62 27.24 -0.79
C GLN A 80 -4.07 27.35 -1.29
N SER A 81 -4.89 26.33 -1.03
CA SER A 81 -6.30 26.36 -1.41
C SER A 81 -7.07 27.48 -0.71
N LEU A 82 -6.75 27.73 0.57
CA LEU A 82 -7.32 28.83 1.34
C LEU A 82 -6.85 30.18 0.80
N GLU A 83 -5.55 30.31 0.47
CA GLU A 83 -4.97 31.54 -0.07
C GLU A 83 -5.54 31.94 -1.44
N TRP A 84 -5.79 30.96 -2.29
CA TRP A 84 -6.35 31.19 -3.64
C TRP A 84 -7.88 31.12 -3.70
N ASN A 85 -8.55 30.93 -2.56
CA ASN A 85 -9.99 30.73 -2.49
C ASN A 85 -10.51 29.65 -3.47
N SER A 86 -9.71 28.59 -3.64
CA SER A 86 -10.04 27.45 -4.49
C SER A 86 -10.79 26.40 -3.68
N PRO A 87 -11.79 25.71 -4.24
CA PRO A 87 -12.38 24.54 -3.59
C PRO A 87 -11.35 23.40 -3.52
N LEU A 88 -11.24 22.76 -2.35
CA LEU A 88 -10.43 21.57 -2.10
C LEU A 88 -11.26 20.52 -1.39
N ILE A 89 -11.17 19.28 -1.87
CA ILE A 89 -11.80 18.11 -1.25
C ILE A 89 -10.68 17.15 -0.83
N VAL A 90 -10.69 16.73 0.43
CA VAL A 90 -9.73 15.78 1.00
C VAL A 90 -10.49 14.57 1.52
N ASN A 91 -10.17 13.39 1.00
CA ASN A 91 -10.77 12.13 1.42
C ASN A 91 -9.71 11.27 2.14
N SER A 92 -10.05 10.80 3.34
CA SER A 92 -9.25 9.81 4.06
C SER A 92 -9.85 8.43 3.83
N LEU A 93 -9.02 7.47 3.44
CA LEU A 93 -9.41 6.07 3.23
C LEU A 93 -8.60 5.21 4.18
N ASP A 94 -9.30 4.47 5.05
CA ASP A 94 -8.70 3.48 5.93
C ASP A 94 -9.35 2.11 5.67
N TYR A 95 -8.52 1.06 5.66
CA TYR A 95 -8.96 -0.29 5.35
C TYR A 95 -9.09 -1.11 6.63
N GLU A 96 -10.30 -1.59 6.93
CA GLU A 96 -10.49 -2.55 8.00
C GLU A 96 -9.72 -3.84 7.69
N LYS A 97 -8.81 -4.23 8.59
CA LYS A 97 -7.97 -5.44 8.48
C LYS A 97 -7.32 -5.60 7.10
N ALA A 98 -6.57 -4.59 6.69
CA ALA A 98 -5.93 -4.53 5.36
C ALA A 98 -5.08 -5.76 4.99
N PHE A 99 -4.55 -6.51 5.97
CA PHE A 99 -3.77 -7.73 5.74
C PHE A 99 -4.61 -8.98 5.60
N ASP A 100 -5.72 -9.05 6.33
CA ASP A 100 -6.63 -10.19 6.29
C ASP A 100 -7.55 -10.16 5.07
N SER A 101 -7.79 -8.97 4.51
CA SER A 101 -8.67 -8.79 3.36
C SER A 101 -8.02 -9.06 1.99
N VAL A 102 -6.76 -9.50 1.95
CA VAL A 102 -6.02 -9.65 0.68
C VAL A 102 -6.30 -10.97 -0.03
N ASP A 103 -6.77 -10.87 -1.27
CA ASP A 103 -6.83 -11.99 -2.21
C ASP A 103 -5.42 -12.49 -2.56
N ARG A 104 -5.11 -13.72 -2.16
CA ARG A 104 -3.81 -14.38 -2.38
C ARG A 104 -3.56 -14.74 -3.84
N GLU A 105 -4.58 -15.12 -4.60
CA GLU A 105 -4.41 -15.42 -6.02
C GLU A 105 -4.05 -14.15 -6.80
N LEU A 106 -4.69 -13.04 -6.44
CA LEU A 106 -4.34 -11.75 -6.97
C LEU A 106 -2.91 -11.34 -6.56
N LEU A 107 -2.49 -11.65 -5.32
CA LEU A 107 -1.14 -11.40 -4.80
C LEU A 107 -0.05 -12.01 -5.68
N TRP A 108 -0.23 -13.26 -6.07
CA TRP A 108 0.73 -13.98 -6.91
C TRP A 108 0.83 -13.39 -8.31
N LYS A 109 -0.31 -13.01 -8.90
CA LYS A 109 -0.35 -12.36 -10.22
C LYS A 109 0.37 -11.02 -10.19
N ILE A 110 0.18 -10.24 -9.14
CA ILE A 110 0.80 -8.92 -9.01
C ILE A 110 2.31 -9.05 -8.83
N LEU A 111 2.80 -9.94 -7.97
CA LEU A 111 4.25 -10.17 -7.83
C LEU A 111 4.92 -10.49 -9.18
N ARG A 112 4.30 -11.35 -9.99
CA ARG A 112 4.78 -11.67 -11.34
C ARG A 112 4.79 -10.45 -12.27
N ASN A 113 3.73 -9.62 -12.23
CA ASN A 113 3.65 -8.39 -13.01
C ASN A 113 4.73 -7.37 -12.61
N TYR A 114 5.13 -7.35 -11.33
CA TYR A 114 6.26 -6.54 -10.86
C TYR A 114 7.63 -7.13 -11.23
N GLY A 115 7.67 -8.24 -11.98
CA GLY A 115 8.90 -8.87 -12.46
C GLY A 115 9.63 -9.69 -11.40
N ILE A 116 8.93 -10.09 -10.33
CA ILE A 116 9.51 -10.95 -9.30
C ILE A 116 9.63 -12.38 -9.86
N PRO A 117 10.83 -13.01 -9.80
CA PRO A 117 11.04 -14.37 -10.30
C PRO A 117 10.10 -15.39 -9.66
N GLU A 118 9.60 -16.36 -10.44
CA GLU A 118 8.66 -17.38 -9.97
C GLU A 118 9.18 -18.20 -8.77
N LYS A 119 10.51 -18.38 -8.68
CA LYS A 119 11.15 -19.04 -7.53
C LYS A 119 10.92 -18.27 -6.22
N ILE A 120 10.90 -16.94 -6.28
CA ILE A 120 10.58 -16.10 -5.12
C ILE A 120 9.07 -16.18 -4.84
N VAL A 121 8.22 -16.04 -5.86
CA VAL A 121 6.75 -16.11 -5.71
C VAL A 121 6.28 -17.44 -5.09
N SER A 122 6.86 -18.55 -5.53
CA SER A 122 6.57 -19.88 -4.97
C SER A 122 7.04 -20.03 -3.51
N LEU A 123 8.17 -19.43 -3.14
CA LEU A 123 8.63 -19.41 -1.74
C LEU A 123 7.67 -18.59 -0.88
N VAL A 124 7.28 -17.41 -1.36
CA VAL A 124 6.27 -16.55 -0.72
C VAL A 124 4.95 -17.31 -0.52
N ARG A 125 4.48 -18.04 -1.53
CA ARG A 125 3.24 -18.83 -1.43
C ARG A 125 3.34 -19.88 -0.32
N LYS A 126 4.43 -20.65 -0.29
CA LYS A 126 4.67 -21.67 0.74
C LYS A 126 4.72 -21.10 2.16
N MET A 127 5.22 -19.87 2.33
CA MET A 127 5.21 -19.19 3.63
C MET A 127 3.80 -18.81 4.09
N ASN A 128 2.86 -18.64 3.16
CA ASN A 128 1.47 -18.29 3.46
C ASN A 128 0.56 -19.51 3.57
N ASP A 129 1.02 -20.69 3.13
CA ASP A 129 0.28 -21.94 3.27
C ASP A 129 0.06 -22.26 4.77
N GLY A 130 -1.19 -22.51 5.15
CA GLY A 130 -1.57 -22.78 6.56
C GLY A 130 -1.81 -21.55 7.43
N THR A 131 -1.57 -20.33 6.93
CA THR A 131 -2.05 -19.11 7.57
C THR A 131 -3.46 -18.81 7.11
N CYS A 132 -4.38 -18.45 8.00
CA CYS A 132 -5.73 -18.03 7.65
C CYS A 132 -5.84 -16.51 7.79
N CYS A 133 -6.30 -15.84 6.74
CA CYS A 133 -6.76 -14.46 6.80
C CYS A 133 -8.23 -14.47 7.25
N ARG A 134 -8.64 -13.62 8.20
CA ARG A 134 -9.99 -13.60 8.79
C ARG A 134 -10.89 -12.48 8.28
#